data_AF-K9WX49-F1
#
_entry.id   AF-K9WX49-F1
#
_cell.length_a   1.000
_cell.length_b   1.000
_cell.length_c   1.000
_cell.angle_alpha   90.00
_cell.angle_beta   90.00
_cell.angle_gamma   90.00
#
_symmetry.space_group_name_H-M   'P 1'
#
loop_
_entity.id
_entity.type
_entity.pdbx_description
1 polymer ?
#
loop_
_entity_poly.entity_id
_entity_poly.type
_entity_poly.pdbx_seq_one_letter_code
_entity_poly.pdbx_strand_id
1 'polypeptide(L)'
;MTQWLGLLISLGIEVPVVLIMLLTTQQLSSRLDICSAFILACAATLLTHPLAWESNQMLMPYMEFPVRATLIEGLVAIAEGILYWLILKLGWQKGLLLSIIANATSFLGGLLIDELFR
;
A
#
# COMPACT_ATOMS: atom_id res chain seq x y z
N MET A 1 -17.40 -5.94 0.27
CA MET A 1 -16.92 -4.83 -0.58
C MET A 1 -16.62 -5.27 -2.04
N THR A 2 -16.74 -4.38 -3.04
CA THR A 2 -16.31 -4.65 -4.44
C THR A 2 -14.82 -4.35 -4.65
N GLN A 3 -14.16 -4.98 -5.63
CA GLN A 3 -12.74 -4.76 -5.95
C GLN A 3 -12.43 -3.28 -6.24
N TRP A 4 -13.30 -2.59 -6.99
CA TRP A 4 -13.13 -1.17 -7.30
C TRP A 4 -13.21 -0.27 -6.07
N LEU A 5 -14.13 -0.57 -5.14
CA LEU A 5 -14.25 0.20 -3.91
C LEU A 5 -13.02 0.00 -3.02
N GLY A 6 -12.51 -1.24 -2.93
CA GLY A 6 -11.27 -1.54 -2.23
C GLY A 6 -10.07 -0.78 -2.80
N LEU A 7 -9.96 -0.71 -4.13
CA LEU A 7 -8.90 0.05 -4.79
C LEU A 7 -8.97 1.55 -4.47
N LEU A 8 -10.17 2.13 -4.52
CA LEU A 8 -10.37 3.56 -4.23
C LEU A 8 -10.04 3.89 -2.78
N ILE A 9 -10.40 3.01 -1.84
CA ILE A 9 -10.04 3.16 -0.42
C ILE A 9 -8.53 3.06 -0.26
N SER A 10 -7.90 2.08 -0.91
CA SER A 10 -6.45 1.86 -0.84
C SER A 10 -5.69 3.08 -1.36
N LEU A 11 -6.04 3.58 -2.54
CA LEU A 11 -5.47 4.82 -3.10
C LEU A 11 -5.72 6.02 -2.19
N GLY A 12 -6.94 6.12 -1.63
CA GLY A 12 -7.34 7.20 -0.74
C GLY A 12 -6.58 7.22 0.60
N ILE A 13 -5.99 6.11 1.02
CA ILE A 13 -5.25 5.99 2.29
C ILE A 13 -3.74 5.96 2.04
N GLU A 14 -3.27 5.08 1.15
CA GLU A 14 -1.84 4.85 0.93
C GLU A 14 -1.14 6.08 0.38
N VAL A 15 -1.74 6.75 -0.60
CA VAL A 15 -1.11 7.91 -1.25
C VAL A 15 -0.90 9.06 -0.27
N PRO A 16 -1.91 9.47 0.54
CA PRO A 16 -1.68 10.44 1.62
C PRO A 16 -0.64 9.99 2.63
N VAL A 17 -0.68 8.73 3.08
CA VAL A 17 0.27 8.21 4.08
C VAL A 17 1.70 8.29 3.56
N VAL A 18 1.94 7.86 2.31
CA VAL A 18 3.25 7.94 1.66
C VAL A 18 3.75 9.38 1.59
N LEU A 19 2.89 10.30 1.12
CA LEU A 19 3.26 11.72 1.01
C LEU A 19 3.55 12.35 2.37
N ILE A 20 2.69 12.13 3.37
CA ILE A 20 2.87 12.67 4.73
C ILE A 20 4.18 12.15 5.34
N MET A 21 4.47 10.86 5.20
CA MET A 21 5.71 10.28 5.72
C MET A 21 6.95 10.86 5.04
N LEU A 22 6.92 11.05 3.73
CA LEU A 22 8.04 11.64 2.99
C LEU A 22 8.23 13.14 3.31
N LEU A 23 7.14 13.88 3.52
CA LEU A 23 7.18 15.28 3.94
C LEU A 23 7.74 15.42 5.37
N THR A 24 7.25 14.61 6.31
CA THR A 24 7.68 14.65 7.73
C THR A 24 9.12 14.22 7.92
N THR A 25 9.64 13.35 7.06
CA THR A 25 11.05 12.91 7.08
C THR A 25 11.97 13.79 6.21
N GLN A 26 11.48 14.93 5.72
CA GLN A 26 12.21 15.88 4.87
C GLN A 26 12.87 15.23 3.64
N GLN A 27 12.25 14.17 3.09
CA GLN A 27 12.76 13.47 1.91
C GLN A 27 12.30 14.12 0.60
N LEU A 28 11.39 15.10 0.66
CA LEU A 28 10.89 15.83 -0.51
C LEU A 28 11.40 17.26 -0.45
N SER A 29 12.15 17.69 -1.47
CA SER A 29 12.76 19.02 -1.53
C SER A 29 12.12 19.91 -2.61
N SER A 30 11.46 19.31 -3.58
CA SER A 30 10.88 20.01 -4.72
C SER A 30 9.45 19.56 -5.02
N ARG A 31 8.71 20.39 -5.78
CA ARG A 31 7.38 20.01 -6.31
C ARG A 31 7.47 18.79 -7.23
N LEU A 32 8.59 18.63 -7.93
CA LEU A 32 8.81 17.48 -8.80
C LEU A 32 8.89 16.20 -7.97
N ASP A 33 9.58 16.21 -6.83
CA ASP A 33 9.66 15.06 -5.93
C ASP A 33 8.27 14.68 -5.39
N ILE A 34 7.44 15.67 -5.04
CA ILE A 34 6.06 15.44 -4.58
C ILE A 34 5.23 14.78 -5.69
N CYS A 35 5.28 15.31 -6.92
CA CYS A 35 4.58 14.72 -8.05
C CYS A 35 5.07 13.30 -8.36
N SER A 36 6.38 13.07 -8.33
CA SER A 36 6.97 11.75 -8.54
C SER A 36 6.56 10.77 -7.46
N ALA A 37 6.55 11.17 -6.19
CA ALA A 37 6.09 10.34 -5.07
C ALA A 37 4.60 10.01 -5.19
N PHE A 38 3.77 11.00 -5.55
CA PHE A 38 2.33 10.79 -5.77
C PHE A 38 2.07 9.79 -6.91
N ILE A 39 2.69 10.02 -8.08
CA ILE A 39 2.53 9.13 -9.25
C ILE A 39 3.01 7.72 -8.90
N LEU A 40 4.15 7.60 -8.22
CA LEU A 40 4.69 6.31 -7.84
C LEU A 40 3.79 5.58 -6.84
N ALA A 41 3.28 6.26 -5.82
CA ALA A 41 2.36 5.65 -4.86
C ALA A 41 1.10 5.13 -5.57
N CYS A 42 0.48 5.96 -6.42
CA CYS A 42 -0.66 5.54 -7.23
C CYS A 42 -0.33 4.34 -8.13
N ALA A 43 0.81 4.36 -8.83
CA ALA A 43 1.22 3.30 -9.73
C ALA A 43 1.52 1.99 -8.98
N ALA A 44 2.14 2.08 -7.81
CA ALA A 44 2.42 0.95 -6.93
C ALA A 44 1.11 0.28 -6.50
N THR A 45 0.18 1.03 -5.89
CA THR A 45 -1.13 0.53 -5.46
C THR A 45 -1.95 -0.04 -6.63
N LEU A 46 -1.96 0.63 -7.79
CA LEU A 46 -2.67 0.15 -8.98
C LEU A 46 -2.12 -1.18 -9.51
N LEU A 47 -0.83 -1.44 -9.32
CA LEU A 47 -0.18 -2.67 -9.73
C LEU A 47 -0.37 -3.79 -8.70
N THR A 48 -0.25 -3.48 -7.42
CA THR A 48 -0.28 -4.48 -6.34
C THR A 48 -1.69 -4.86 -5.92
N HIS A 49 -2.64 -3.91 -5.91
CA HIS A 49 -3.99 -4.17 -5.43
C HIS A 49 -4.75 -5.25 -6.23
N PRO A 50 -4.76 -5.25 -7.59
CA PRO A 50 -5.40 -6.34 -8.33
C PRO A 50 -4.78 -7.70 -8.01
N LEU A 51 -3.46 -7.76 -7.87
CA LEU A 51 -2.73 -8.99 -7.53
C LEU A 51 -3.07 -9.47 -6.11
N ALA A 52 -3.15 -8.56 -5.15
CA ALA A 52 -3.54 -8.86 -3.78
C ALA A 52 -4.98 -9.41 -3.72
N TRP A 53 -5.90 -8.78 -4.45
CA TRP A 53 -7.30 -9.21 -4.55
C TRP A 53 -7.43 -10.61 -5.13
N GLU A 54 -6.84 -10.87 -6.29
CA GLU A 54 -6.87 -12.18 -6.95
C GLU A 54 -6.22 -13.25 -6.06
N SER A 55 -5.07 -12.95 -5.46
CA SER A 55 -4.38 -13.86 -4.55
C SER A 55 -5.25 -14.20 -3.33
N ASN A 56 -5.98 -13.23 -2.77
CA ASN A 56 -6.89 -13.47 -1.66
C ASN A 56 -8.04 -14.39 -2.05
N GLN A 57 -8.64 -14.23 -3.23
CA GLN A 57 -9.68 -15.13 -3.72
C GLN A 57 -9.16 -16.55 -3.95
N MET A 58 -7.98 -16.68 -4.56
CA MET A 58 -7.35 -17.98 -4.84
C MET A 58 -6.95 -18.73 -3.56
N LEU A 59 -6.46 -18.02 -2.54
CA LEU A 59 -6.01 -18.61 -1.28
C LEU A 59 -7.14 -18.79 -0.25
N MET A 60 -8.31 -18.21 -0.48
CA MET A 60 -9.45 -18.28 0.42
C MET A 60 -9.82 -19.70 0.88
N PRO A 61 -9.87 -20.73 0.02
CA PRO A 61 -10.22 -22.08 0.44
C PRO A 61 -9.07 -22.84 1.14
N TYR A 62 -7.84 -22.34 1.11
CA TYR A 62 -6.65 -23.07 1.59
C TYR A 62 -6.09 -22.54 2.90
N MET A 63 -6.41 -21.29 3.27
CA MET A 63 -5.78 -20.61 4.39
C MET A 63 -6.81 -19.80 5.18
N GLU A 64 -6.66 -19.78 6.50
CA GLU A 64 -7.43 -18.88 7.37
C GLU A 64 -7.12 -17.42 7.08
N PHE A 65 -8.11 -16.55 7.30
CA PHE A 65 -8.03 -15.13 6.95
C PHE A 65 -6.78 -14.42 7.53
N PRO A 66 -6.42 -14.54 8.83
CA PRO A 66 -5.28 -13.80 9.37
C PRO A 66 -3.95 -14.20 8.72
N VAL A 67 -3.76 -15.50 8.48
CA VAL A 67 -2.55 -16.04 7.86
C VAL A 67 -2.45 -15.60 6.40
N ARG A 68 -3.57 -15.73 5.66
CA ARG A 68 -3.68 -15.33 4.26
C ARG A 68 -3.43 -13.83 4.07
N ALA A 69 -4.07 -12.99 4.88
CA ALA A 69 -3.91 -11.54 4.83
C ALA A 69 -2.45 -11.16 5.13
N THR A 70 -1.86 -11.68 6.21
CA THR A 70 -0.46 -11.38 6.56
C THR A 70 0.52 -11.75 5.44
N LEU A 71 0.31 -12.89 4.77
CA LEU A 71 1.13 -13.32 3.64
C LEU A 71 1.00 -12.38 2.44
N ILE A 72 -0.22 -12.07 2.03
CA ILE A 72 -0.48 -11.23 0.85
C ILE A 72 0.02 -9.80 1.10
N GLU A 73 -0.40 -9.17 2.20
CA GLU A 73 0.02 -7.82 2.56
C GLU A 73 1.53 -7.73 2.76
N GLY A 74 2.16 -8.78 3.30
CA GLY A 74 3.61 -8.85 3.43
C GLY A 74 4.34 -8.84 2.09
N LEU A 75 3.83 -9.59 1.09
CA LEU A 75 4.39 -9.61 -0.26
C LEU A 75 4.17 -8.27 -0.98
N VAL A 76 2.99 -7.67 -0.83
CA VAL A 76 2.68 -6.34 -1.36
C VAL A 76 3.64 -5.31 -0.76
N ALA A 77 3.80 -5.28 0.56
CA ALA A 77 4.66 -4.33 1.23
C ALA A 77 6.14 -4.45 0.81
N ILE A 78 6.61 -5.67 0.54
CA ILE A 78 7.95 -5.89 -0.01
C ILE A 78 8.04 -5.35 -1.45
N ALA A 79 7.07 -5.67 -2.30
CA ALA A 79 7.07 -5.25 -3.70
C ALA A 79 7.07 -3.71 -3.83
N GLU A 80 6.19 -3.03 -3.11
CA GLU A 80 6.13 -1.57 -3.11
C GLU A 80 7.34 -0.94 -2.41
N GLY A 81 7.82 -1.55 -1.32
CA GLY A 81 9.06 -1.12 -0.66
C GLY A 81 10.27 -1.14 -1.60
N ILE A 82 10.36 -2.14 -2.48
CA ILE A 82 11.38 -2.21 -3.54
C ILE A 82 11.17 -1.08 -4.56
N LEU A 83 9.93 -0.81 -4.99
CA LEU A 83 9.63 0.30 -5.90
C LEU A 83 10.05 1.66 -5.29
N TYR A 84 9.74 1.89 -4.02
CA TYR A 84 10.11 3.11 -3.31
C TYR A 84 11.62 3.23 -3.11
N TRP A 85 12.31 2.13 -2.81
CA TRP A 85 13.77 2.11 -2.76
C TRP A 85 14.39 2.51 -4.11
N LEU A 86 13.96 1.87 -5.20
CA LEU A 86 14.57 2.06 -6.51
C LEU A 86 14.25 3.43 -7.11
N ILE A 87 13.01 3.89 -7.00
CA ILE A 87 12.51 5.06 -7.74
C ILE A 87 12.65 6.34 -6.91
N LEU A 88 12.33 6.30 -5.60
CA LEU A 88 12.50 7.47 -4.71
C LEU A 88 13.91 7.56 -4.12
N LYS A 89 14.80 6.61 -4.45
CA LYS A 89 16.19 6.55 -3.94
C LYS A 89 16.26 6.55 -2.42
N LEU A 90 15.21 6.06 -1.75
CA LEU A 90 15.21 5.88 -0.30
C LEU A 90 16.16 4.75 0.08
N GLY A 91 16.84 4.80 1.22
CA GLY A 91 17.52 3.59 1.72
C GLY A 91 16.53 2.42 1.82
N TRP A 92 16.95 1.19 1.51
CA TRP A 92 16.06 0.01 1.45
C TRP A 92 15.19 -0.14 2.72
N GLN A 93 15.75 0.15 3.89
CA GLN A 93 15.05 0.14 5.18
C GLN A 93 13.90 1.16 5.22
N LYS A 94 14.13 2.36 4.70
CA LYS A 94 13.15 3.45 4.67
C LYS A 94 12.04 3.14 3.65
N GLY A 95 12.40 2.63 2.47
CA GLY A 95 11.44 2.22 1.45
C GLY A 95 10.50 1.13 1.96
N LEU A 96 11.06 0.08 2.59
CA LEU A 96 10.28 -1.00 3.18
C LEU A 96 9.40 -0.52 4.34
N LEU A 97 9.95 0.28 5.27
CA LEU A 97 9.18 0.83 6.39
C LEU A 97 8.00 1.69 5.92
N LEU A 98 8.25 2.53 4.91
CA LEU A 98 7.22 3.38 4.31
C LEU A 98 6.08 2.55 3.73
N SER A 99 6.41 1.49 2.99
CA SER A 99 5.41 0.61 2.40
C SER A 99 4.65 -0.21 3.46
N ILE A 100 5.32 -0.72 4.49
CA ILE A 100 4.66 -1.41 5.61
C ILE A 100 3.64 -0.50 6.29
N ILE A 101 4.02 0.76 6.57
CA ILE A 101 3.11 1.72 7.21
C ILE A 101 1.92 2.03 6.30
N ALA A 102 2.16 2.27 5.00
CA ALA A 102 1.09 2.55 4.04
C ALA A 102 0.10 1.39 3.93
N ASN A 103 0.58 0.17 3.69
CA ASN A 103 -0.24 -1.02 3.56
C ASN A 103 -0.97 -1.37 4.86
N ALA A 104 -0.30 -1.32 6.01
CA ALA A 104 -0.96 -1.58 7.29
C ALA A 104 -2.08 -0.58 7.57
N THR A 105 -1.87 0.71 7.25
CA THR A 105 -2.90 1.75 7.42
C THR A 105 -4.06 1.54 6.47
N SER A 106 -3.77 1.20 5.21
CA SER A 106 -4.75 0.89 4.16
C SER A 106 -5.61 -0.31 4.53
N PHE A 107 -4.97 -1.42 4.92
CA PHE A 107 -5.61 -2.65 5.34
C PHE A 107 -6.51 -2.45 6.57
N LEU A 108 -5.99 -1.81 7.63
CA LEU A 108 -6.77 -1.53 8.83
C LEU A 108 -7.92 -0.56 8.54
N GLY A 109 -7.68 0.47 7.72
CA GLY A 109 -8.71 1.40 7.29
C GLY A 109 -9.82 0.70 6.49
N GLY A 110 -9.45 -0.20 5.58
CA GLY A 110 -10.39 -1.02 4.82
C GLY A 110 -11.23 -1.94 5.71
N LEU A 111 -10.61 -2.59 6.71
CA LEU A 111 -11.32 -3.43 7.67
C LEU A 111 -12.33 -2.63 8.51
N LEU A 112 -11.93 -1.45 9.01
CA LEU A 112 -12.82 -0.58 9.78
C LEU A 112 -14.01 -0.10 8.95
N ILE A 113 -13.78 0.23 7.68
CA ILE A 113 -14.84 0.64 6.76
C ILE A 113 -15.79 -0.54 6.50
N ASP A 114 -15.28 -1.72 6.15
CA ASP A 114 -16.13 -2.90 5.88
C ASP A 114 -16.99 -3.27 7.10
N GLU A 115 -16.43 -3.20 8.31
CA GLU A 115 -17.18 -3.44 9.55
C GLU A 115 -18.25 -2.37 9.82
N LEU A 116 -17.99 -1.09 9.51
CA LEU A 116 -18.95 0.00 9.70
C LEU A 116 -20.17 -0.12 8.78
N PHE A 117 -19.99 -0.71 7.59
CA PHE A 117 -21.03 -0.87 6.58
C PHE A 117 -21.72 -2.25 6.60
N ARG A 118 -21.42 -3.07 7.62
CA ARG A 118 -21.97 -4.42 7.80
C ARG A 118 -23.22 -4.43 8.68
#